data_AF-A0A6G0Q1R6-F1
#
_entry.id   AF-A0A6G0Q1R6-F1
#
_cell.length_a   1.000
_cell.length_b   1.000
_cell.length_c   1.000
_cell.angle_alpha   90.00
_cell.angle_beta   90.00
_cell.angle_gamma   90.00
#
_symmetry.space_group_name_H-M   'P 1'
#
loop_
_entity.id
_entity.type
_entity.pdbx_description
1 polymer ?
#
loop_
_entity_poly.entity_id
_entity_poly.type
_entity_poly.pdbx_seq_one_letter_code
_entity_poly.pdbx_strand_id
1 'polypeptide(L)'
;AVVEALNKKFTWQSDYTSPSDNRWVLKDYFYVYSIEDKDSGTCYQCYGYAEGSDKKCKNVARGDKLCCGGDADIHYSTYAHYGEAGMKEWFDILKDSGIQLWMNGHTHGESHDYSSTYKVHFMDNGAGGGIQKESASGIPEYASADVEAVWTYGGQEYGFMYVEASEEWLKLQYHTADDSWSFAESFKSTTKGGMATKHCWYIPVDGGTGKEC
;
A
#
# COMPACT_ATOMS: atom_id res chain seq x y z
N ALA A 1 20.17 -2.26 10.75
CA ALA A 1 19.24 -3.11 10.00
C ALA A 1 18.14 -2.28 9.34
N VAL A 2 17.29 -1.57 10.11
CA VAL A 2 16.13 -0.85 9.57
C VAL A 2 16.47 0.28 8.57
N VAL A 3 17.45 1.14 8.86
CA VAL A 3 17.90 2.19 7.91
C VAL A 3 18.47 1.58 6.62
N GLU A 4 19.12 0.42 6.72
CA GLU A 4 19.63 -0.30 5.55
C GLU A 4 18.47 -0.85 4.70
N ALA A 5 17.41 -1.35 5.32
CA ALA A 5 16.20 -1.80 4.64
C ALA A 5 15.48 -0.65 3.91
N LEU A 6 15.42 0.54 4.52
CA LEU A 6 14.86 1.73 3.87
C LEU A 6 15.66 2.16 2.64
N ASN A 7 16.99 2.19 2.73
CA ASN A 7 17.84 2.51 1.59
C ASN A 7 17.70 1.47 0.47
N LYS A 8 17.61 0.18 0.82
CA LYS A 8 17.35 -0.89 -0.16
C LYS A 8 15.98 -0.73 -0.82
N LYS A 9 14.92 -0.43 -0.06
CA LYS A 9 13.58 -0.13 -0.59
C LYS A 9 13.65 0.95 -1.65
N PHE A 10 14.26 2.08 -1.29
CA PHE A 10 14.38 3.22 -2.17
C PHE A 10 15.12 2.83 -3.45
N THR A 11 16.31 2.22 -3.35
CA THR A 11 17.10 1.81 -4.53
C THR A 11 16.33 0.85 -5.43
N TRP A 12 15.68 -0.17 -4.88
CA TRP A 12 14.94 -1.13 -5.72
C TRP A 12 13.72 -0.53 -6.37
N GLN A 13 13.04 0.37 -5.68
CA GLN A 13 11.94 1.10 -6.26
C GLN A 13 12.46 2.09 -7.31
N SER A 14 13.55 2.83 -7.07
CA SER A 14 14.08 3.81 -8.04
C SER A 14 14.59 3.15 -9.32
N ASP A 15 15.14 1.94 -9.21
CA ASP A 15 15.76 1.22 -10.32
C ASP A 15 14.78 0.27 -11.05
N TYR A 16 13.52 0.16 -10.57
CA TYR A 16 12.54 -0.75 -11.15
C TYR A 16 12.01 -0.26 -12.50
N THR A 17 12.18 -1.08 -13.55
CA THR A 17 11.52 -0.89 -14.84
C THR A 17 10.19 -1.64 -14.89
N SER A 18 9.07 -0.91 -14.95
CA SER A 18 7.74 -1.53 -15.06
C SER A 18 7.55 -2.21 -16.42
N PRO A 19 7.04 -3.46 -16.47
CA PRO A 19 6.65 -4.13 -17.71
C PRO A 19 5.53 -3.42 -18.48
N SER A 20 4.79 -2.52 -17.83
CA SER A 20 3.73 -1.72 -18.44
C SER A 20 4.28 -0.37 -18.89
N ASP A 21 5.01 -0.36 -20.00
CA ASP A 21 5.61 0.84 -20.63
C ASP A 21 6.52 1.68 -19.71
N ASN A 22 7.16 1.06 -18.73
CA ASN A 22 8.00 1.74 -17.76
C ASN A 22 7.31 2.92 -17.04
N ARG A 23 6.03 2.77 -16.70
CA ARG A 23 5.22 3.81 -16.04
C ARG A 23 5.58 4.06 -14.56
N TRP A 24 6.43 3.23 -13.96
CA TRP A 24 6.90 3.43 -12.60
C TRP A 24 7.94 4.55 -12.56
N VAL A 25 7.71 5.56 -11.71
CA VAL A 25 8.60 6.71 -11.62
C VAL A 25 8.83 7.03 -10.15
N LEU A 26 10.04 6.73 -9.66
CA LEU A 26 10.58 7.13 -8.34
C LEU A 26 11.95 7.77 -8.56
N LYS A 27 12.01 9.10 -8.58
CA LYS A 27 13.23 9.85 -8.97
C LYS A 27 14.12 10.23 -7.80
N ASP A 28 13.53 10.45 -6.63
CA ASP A 28 14.24 10.83 -5.40
C ASP A 28 13.38 10.47 -4.18
N TYR A 29 13.91 10.61 -2.97
CA TYR A 29 13.16 10.45 -1.71
C TYR A 29 12.03 11.49 -1.60
N PHE A 30 12.24 12.67 -2.21
CA PHE A 30 11.26 13.74 -2.31
C PHE A 30 11.24 14.25 -3.76
N TYR A 31 10.19 13.96 -4.50
CA TYR A 31 10.05 14.39 -5.88
C TYR A 31 8.57 14.58 -6.21
N VAL A 32 8.29 15.63 -6.98
CA VAL A 32 6.98 15.84 -7.57
C VAL A 32 7.05 15.35 -9.01
N TYR A 33 6.21 14.39 -9.37
CA TYR A 33 6.10 13.89 -10.73
C TYR A 33 4.66 14.06 -11.22
N SER A 34 4.47 15.02 -12.12
CA SER A 34 3.20 15.24 -12.79
C SER A 34 3.15 14.40 -14.06
N ILE A 35 2.13 13.53 -14.17
CA ILE A 35 1.80 12.81 -15.40
C ILE A 35 0.76 13.66 -16.15
N GLU A 36 1.06 14.10 -17.38
CA GLU A 36 0.07 14.67 -18.28
C GLU A 36 -0.47 13.55 -19.15
N ASP A 37 -1.55 12.89 -18.71
CA ASP A 37 -2.31 11.97 -19.53
C ASP A 37 -3.43 12.73 -20.24
N LYS A 38 -3.27 12.96 -21.55
CA LYS A 38 -4.24 13.71 -22.36
C LYS A 38 -5.55 12.96 -22.62
N ASP A 39 -5.62 11.67 -22.32
CA ASP A 39 -6.78 10.83 -22.62
C ASP A 39 -7.44 10.17 -21.39
N SER A 40 -6.77 10.01 -20.23
CA SER A 40 -7.39 9.36 -19.05
C SER A 40 -7.18 9.98 -17.65
N GLY A 41 -6.26 10.94 -17.49
CA GLY A 41 -6.13 11.75 -16.25
C GLY A 41 -5.94 11.02 -14.91
N THR A 42 -5.42 9.78 -14.88
CA THR A 42 -5.35 8.96 -13.64
C THR A 42 -3.93 8.40 -13.39
N CYS A 43 -3.43 8.46 -12.15
CA CYS A 43 -2.08 8.00 -11.76
C CYS A 43 -2.05 6.54 -11.27
N TYR A 44 -1.69 5.58 -12.12
CA TYR A 44 -1.71 4.16 -11.76
C TYR A 44 -0.52 3.74 -10.87
N GLN A 45 -0.80 3.24 -9.66
CA GLN A 45 0.09 2.33 -8.93
C GLN A 45 -0.57 0.95 -8.84
N CYS A 46 -0.45 0.16 -9.90
CA CYS A 46 -0.98 -1.19 -9.95
C CYS A 46 0.08 -2.17 -9.40
N TYR A 47 -0.14 -2.75 -8.21
CA TYR A 47 0.36 -4.09 -7.95
C TYR A 47 -0.53 -5.04 -8.76
N GLY A 48 -0.02 -5.46 -9.92
CA GLY A 48 -0.81 -6.14 -10.93
C GLY A 48 -1.14 -7.59 -10.56
N TYR A 49 -2.40 -7.97 -10.77
CA TYR A 49 -2.74 -9.34 -11.13
C TYR A 49 -2.21 -9.62 -12.54
N ALA A 50 -1.35 -10.61 -12.69
CA ALA A 50 -0.94 -11.10 -14.00
C ALA A 50 -2.01 -12.05 -14.55
N GLU A 51 -2.78 -11.62 -15.56
CA GLU A 51 -3.36 -12.57 -16.51
C GLU A 51 -2.22 -13.35 -17.16
N GLY A 52 -2.20 -14.67 -17.00
CA GLY A 52 -1.10 -15.50 -17.47
C GLY A 52 0.08 -15.46 -16.51
N SER A 53 -0.15 -15.86 -15.27
CA SER A 53 0.85 -16.21 -14.26
C SER A 53 2.07 -16.91 -14.89
N ASP A 54 3.15 -16.19 -15.14
CA ASP A 54 4.40 -16.84 -15.47
C ASP A 54 4.84 -17.67 -14.25
N LYS A 55 5.71 -18.67 -14.45
CA LYS A 55 6.20 -19.50 -13.33
C LYS A 55 6.95 -18.69 -12.27
N LYS A 56 7.28 -17.43 -12.56
CA LYS A 56 8.05 -16.53 -11.68
C LYS A 56 7.15 -15.91 -10.61
N CYS A 57 6.00 -15.31 -10.97
CA CYS A 57 5.10 -14.71 -9.99
C CYS A 57 4.37 -15.74 -9.11
N LYS A 58 4.18 -16.98 -9.60
CA LYS A 58 3.45 -18.05 -8.87
C LYS A 58 4.14 -18.56 -7.61
N ASN A 59 5.44 -18.40 -7.50
CA ASN A 59 6.25 -18.96 -6.40
C ASN A 59 7.03 -17.87 -5.66
N VAL A 60 6.62 -16.61 -5.80
CA VAL A 60 7.25 -15.49 -5.09
C VAL A 60 7.00 -15.68 -3.61
N ALA A 61 8.05 -16.07 -2.90
CA ALA A 61 8.05 -16.24 -1.46
C ALA A 61 8.65 -15.00 -0.76
N ARG A 62 8.48 -14.94 0.56
CA ARG A 62 9.19 -13.96 1.40
C ARG A 62 10.70 -14.01 1.09
N GLY A 63 11.31 -12.86 0.89
CA GLY A 63 12.75 -12.74 0.59
C GLY A 63 13.11 -12.92 -0.88
N ASP A 64 12.14 -13.22 -1.74
CA ASP A 64 12.34 -13.20 -3.19
C ASP A 64 12.47 -11.75 -3.68
N LYS A 65 13.34 -11.50 -4.67
CA LYS A 65 13.54 -10.17 -5.27
C LYS A 65 12.26 -9.58 -5.85
N LEU A 66 11.31 -10.44 -6.23
CA LEU A 66 10.00 -10.01 -6.71
C LEU A 66 9.05 -9.55 -5.59
N CYS A 67 9.37 -9.84 -4.32
CA CYS A 67 8.66 -9.37 -3.12
C CYS A 67 9.46 -8.25 -2.46
N CYS A 68 9.16 -7.00 -2.82
CA CYS A 68 9.85 -5.82 -2.27
C CYS A 68 11.39 -5.91 -2.39
N GLY A 69 11.91 -6.43 -3.51
CA GLY A 69 13.36 -6.58 -3.74
C GLY A 69 14.05 -7.63 -2.86
N GLY A 70 13.28 -8.40 -2.08
CA GLY A 70 13.76 -9.44 -1.18
C GLY A 70 13.96 -8.98 0.26
N ASP A 71 13.59 -7.73 0.58
CA ASP A 71 13.58 -7.25 1.96
C ASP A 71 12.17 -7.36 2.54
N ALA A 72 12.03 -8.25 3.52
CA ALA A 72 10.77 -8.48 4.21
C ALA A 72 10.42 -7.32 5.14
N ASP A 73 11.41 -6.56 5.62
CA ASP A 73 11.21 -5.61 6.70
C ASP A 73 10.31 -4.44 6.25
N ILE A 74 10.38 -4.12 4.96
CA ILE A 74 9.61 -3.06 4.29
C ILE A 74 8.29 -3.54 3.68
N HIS A 75 8.11 -4.86 3.61
CA HIS A 75 6.84 -5.50 3.22
C HIS A 75 5.87 -5.57 4.39
N TYR A 76 6.37 -5.39 5.61
CA TYR A 76 5.65 -5.53 6.87
C TYR A 76 5.09 -4.20 7.39
N SER A 77 3.95 -4.27 8.08
CA SER A 77 3.51 -3.21 8.97
C SER A 77 4.55 -3.01 10.08
N THR A 78 4.90 -1.75 10.32
CA THR A 78 5.93 -1.32 11.28
C THR A 78 5.54 -1.61 12.72
N TYR A 79 4.25 -1.78 13.02
CA TYR A 79 3.76 -2.03 14.37
C TYR A 79 3.13 -3.43 14.52
N ALA A 80 2.50 -3.98 13.48
CA ALA A 80 1.75 -5.24 13.61
C ALA A 80 2.62 -6.49 13.47
N HIS A 81 3.73 -6.41 12.73
CA HIS A 81 4.59 -7.57 12.44
C HIS A 81 5.89 -7.59 13.25
N TYR A 82 6.08 -6.60 14.11
CA TYR A 82 7.23 -6.49 15.01
C TYR A 82 6.74 -6.49 16.44
N GLY A 83 7.44 -7.19 17.34
CA GLY A 83 7.24 -6.95 18.77
C GLY A 83 7.61 -5.52 19.16
N GLU A 84 7.20 -5.10 20.36
CA GLU A 84 7.32 -3.71 20.85
C GLU A 84 8.70 -3.06 20.60
N ALA A 85 9.80 -3.79 20.83
CA ALA A 85 11.14 -3.27 20.59
C ALA A 85 11.39 -2.91 19.11
N GLY A 86 10.96 -3.76 18.18
CA GLY A 86 11.11 -3.52 16.74
C GLY A 86 10.17 -2.41 16.25
N MET A 87 8.96 -2.33 16.80
CA MET A 87 8.06 -1.19 16.53
C MET A 87 8.71 0.12 16.97
N LYS A 88 9.30 0.17 18.16
CA LYS A 88 10.01 1.37 18.66
C LYS A 88 11.15 1.79 17.74
N GLU A 89 11.95 0.84 17.24
CA GLU A 89 13.00 1.16 16.25
C GLU A 89 12.41 1.80 14.98
N TRP A 90 11.31 1.27 14.46
CA TRP A 90 10.62 1.85 13.30
C TRP A 90 10.07 3.25 13.60
N PHE A 91 9.44 3.41 14.75
CA PHE A 91 8.79 4.67 15.14
C PHE A 91 9.84 5.77 15.42
N ASP A 92 10.99 5.41 15.99
CA ASP A 92 12.13 6.32 16.15
C ASP A 92 12.68 6.79 14.80
N ILE A 93 12.64 5.95 13.77
CA ILE A 93 13.06 6.32 12.41
C ILE A 93 12.00 7.18 11.71
N LEU A 94 10.71 6.87 11.89
CA LEU A 94 9.62 7.64 11.28
C LEU A 94 9.49 9.02 11.90
N LYS A 95 9.81 9.14 13.19
CA LYS A 95 9.82 10.40 13.92
C LYS A 95 10.70 11.42 13.22
N ASP A 96 10.12 12.59 12.94
CA ASP A 96 10.79 13.72 12.31
C ASP A 96 11.36 13.44 10.90
N SER A 97 11.02 12.29 10.28
CA SER A 97 11.47 11.93 8.92
C SER A 97 10.77 12.69 7.80
N GLY A 98 9.60 13.28 8.09
CA GLY A 98 8.71 13.86 7.09
C GLY A 98 7.89 12.85 6.29
N ILE A 99 8.00 11.54 6.59
CA ILE A 99 7.15 10.51 5.99
C ILE A 99 5.73 10.64 6.57
N GLN A 100 4.74 10.88 5.71
CA GLN A 100 3.33 11.04 6.11
C GLN A 100 2.51 9.76 5.92
N LEU A 101 2.99 8.83 5.09
CA LEU A 101 2.28 7.62 4.69
C LEU A 101 3.25 6.44 4.63
N TRP A 102 2.92 5.38 5.36
CA TRP A 102 3.54 4.06 5.28
C TRP A 102 2.54 3.06 4.69
N MET A 103 2.86 2.50 3.52
CA MET A 103 2.09 1.44 2.91
C MET A 103 2.88 0.14 2.91
N ASN A 104 2.24 -0.94 3.36
CA ASN A 104 2.80 -2.28 3.36
C ASN A 104 1.82 -3.31 2.77
N GLY A 105 2.34 -4.51 2.54
CA GLY A 105 1.54 -5.68 2.19
C GLY A 105 1.61 -6.68 3.34
N HIS A 106 2.00 -7.90 2.99
CA HIS A 106 2.11 -9.08 3.86
C HIS A 106 0.79 -9.60 4.43
N THR A 107 0.08 -8.75 5.17
CA THR A 107 -1.26 -9.07 5.61
C THR A 107 -2.20 -8.99 4.41
N HIS A 108 -2.92 -10.07 4.12
CA HIS A 108 -3.86 -10.12 2.98
C HIS A 108 -5.17 -9.38 3.28
N GLY A 109 -5.09 -8.17 3.83
CA GLY A 109 -6.23 -7.33 4.12
C GLY A 109 -5.91 -5.87 3.82
N GLU A 110 -6.90 -5.01 4.10
CA GLU A 110 -6.82 -3.58 3.86
C GLU A 110 -7.27 -2.80 5.09
N SER A 111 -6.40 -1.92 5.56
CA SER A 111 -6.69 -1.01 6.67
C SER A 111 -6.05 0.34 6.42
N HIS A 112 -6.56 1.32 7.14
CA HIS A 112 -5.98 2.64 7.32
C HIS A 112 -5.93 2.92 8.81
N ASP A 113 -4.73 3.15 9.34
CA ASP A 113 -4.50 3.54 10.71
C ASP A 113 -3.71 4.85 10.75
N TYR A 114 -3.69 5.50 11.90
CA TYR A 114 -3.03 6.78 12.06
C TYR A 114 -2.26 6.85 13.37
N SER A 115 -1.14 7.57 13.38
CA SER A 115 -0.50 8.02 14.60
C SER A 115 -0.43 9.53 14.65
N SER A 116 -1.10 10.13 15.64
CA SER A 116 -1.00 11.56 15.92
C SER A 116 0.36 11.95 16.48
N THR A 117 1.00 11.06 17.25
CA THR A 117 2.35 11.26 17.82
C THR A 117 3.41 11.37 16.72
N TYR A 118 3.36 10.48 15.74
CA TYR A 118 4.37 10.41 14.68
C TYR A 118 3.94 11.12 13.39
N LYS A 119 2.67 11.54 13.30
CA LYS A 119 2.07 12.16 12.10
C LYS A 119 2.20 11.29 10.85
N VAL A 120 1.97 9.99 11.02
CA VAL A 120 2.08 8.99 9.95
C VAL A 120 0.78 8.21 9.84
N HIS A 121 0.32 8.06 8.60
CA HIS A 121 -0.75 7.15 8.23
C HIS A 121 -0.17 5.79 7.86
N PHE A 122 -0.73 4.70 8.39
CA PHE A 122 -0.31 3.33 8.10
C PHE A 122 -1.38 2.63 7.29
N MET A 123 -0.97 1.84 6.30
CA MET A 123 -1.87 1.17 5.37
C MET A 123 -1.44 -0.26 5.10
N ASP A 124 -2.33 -1.20 5.42
CA ASP A 124 -2.29 -2.52 4.80
C ASP A 124 -2.92 -2.42 3.40
N ASN A 125 -2.16 -2.86 2.38
CA ASN A 125 -2.58 -2.95 0.99
C ASN A 125 -2.21 -4.32 0.43
N GLY A 126 -2.58 -5.39 1.13
CA GLY A 126 -2.10 -6.75 0.81
C GLY A 126 -3.14 -7.68 0.19
N ALA A 127 -4.41 -7.31 0.11
CA ALA A 127 -5.43 -8.09 -0.61
C ALA A 127 -5.56 -7.68 -2.09
N GLY A 128 -4.41 -7.71 -2.77
CA GLY A 128 -4.29 -7.69 -4.23
C GLY A 128 -4.38 -9.07 -4.88
N GLY A 129 -4.89 -10.08 -4.18
CA GLY A 129 -5.32 -11.42 -4.65
C GLY A 129 -4.33 -12.31 -5.38
N GLY A 130 -3.02 -12.11 -5.13
CA GLY A 130 -2.04 -13.18 -5.33
C GLY A 130 -2.23 -14.36 -4.37
N ILE A 131 -2.81 -14.10 -3.19
CA ILE A 131 -3.17 -15.07 -2.14
C ILE A 131 -4.57 -14.73 -1.61
N GLN A 132 -5.23 -15.70 -0.98
CA GLN A 132 -6.55 -15.53 -0.37
C GLN A 132 -6.57 -14.36 0.61
N LYS A 133 -7.59 -13.50 0.49
CA LYS A 133 -7.88 -12.40 1.41
C LYS A 133 -8.17 -12.90 2.82
N GLU A 134 -7.70 -12.14 3.80
CA GLU A 134 -7.85 -12.33 5.23
C GLU A 134 -8.27 -11.00 5.89
N SER A 135 -8.35 -10.97 7.21
CA SER A 135 -8.55 -9.72 7.96
C SER A 135 -7.28 -8.87 7.90
N ALA A 136 -7.45 -7.54 7.88
CA ALA A 136 -6.33 -6.61 8.02
C ALA A 136 -5.65 -6.76 9.39
N SER A 137 -4.45 -6.20 9.51
CA SER A 137 -3.67 -6.27 10.75
C SER A 137 -4.44 -5.59 11.87
N GLY A 138 -4.55 -6.28 13.01
CA GLY A 138 -5.02 -5.64 14.23
C GLY A 138 -3.93 -4.75 14.84
N ILE A 139 -4.33 -3.74 15.60
CA ILE A 139 -3.41 -2.93 16.41
C ILE A 139 -3.08 -3.69 17.70
N PRO A 140 -1.82 -4.11 17.91
CA PRO A 140 -1.41 -4.80 19.13
C PRO A 140 -1.50 -3.88 20.36
N GLU A 141 -1.66 -4.46 21.55
CA GLU A 141 -1.81 -3.70 22.81
C GLU A 141 -0.65 -2.71 23.03
N TYR A 142 0.60 -3.11 22.73
CA TYR A 142 1.78 -2.25 22.87
C TYR A 142 1.83 -1.08 21.87
N ALA A 143 1.05 -1.12 20.79
CA ALA A 143 0.95 -0.05 19.80
C ALA A 143 -0.28 0.85 20.03
N SER A 144 -1.25 0.40 20.84
CA SER A 144 -2.55 1.07 21.02
C SER A 144 -2.49 2.47 21.61
N ALA A 145 -1.38 2.84 22.26
CA ALA A 145 -1.15 4.20 22.76
C ALA A 145 -0.70 5.18 21.67
N ASP A 146 -0.11 4.66 20.59
CA ASP A 146 0.51 5.45 19.53
C ASP A 146 -0.24 5.37 18.20
N VAL A 147 -1.01 4.31 17.96
CA VAL A 147 -1.73 4.04 16.71
C VAL A 147 -3.22 3.90 16.98
N GLU A 148 -4.02 4.63 16.20
CA GLU A 148 -5.48 4.56 16.19
C GLU A 148 -5.98 3.99 14.86
N ALA A 149 -7.00 3.13 14.94
CA ALA A 149 -7.64 2.59 13.75
C ALA A 149 -8.53 3.66 13.10
N VAL A 150 -8.35 3.91 11.81
CA VAL A 150 -9.19 4.85 11.04
C VAL A 150 -10.23 4.08 10.22
N TRP A 151 -9.81 3.03 9.51
CA TRP A 151 -10.69 2.25 8.66
C TRP A 151 -10.14 0.84 8.41
N THR A 152 -11.03 -0.12 8.14
CA THR A 152 -10.66 -1.49 7.74
C THR A 152 -11.69 -2.03 6.76
N TYR A 153 -11.23 -2.69 5.70
CA TYR A 153 -12.14 -3.29 4.72
C TYR A 153 -12.69 -4.64 5.19
N GLY A 154 -13.98 -4.65 5.53
CA GLY A 154 -14.70 -5.88 5.89
C GLY A 154 -15.24 -6.71 4.72
N GLY A 155 -15.15 -6.20 3.49
CA GLY A 155 -15.66 -6.91 2.30
C GLY A 155 -14.83 -8.12 1.92
N GLN A 156 -15.35 -8.93 1.00
CA GLN A 156 -14.69 -10.16 0.50
C GLN A 156 -13.95 -9.91 -0.82
N GLU A 157 -14.22 -8.77 -1.44
CA GLU A 157 -13.62 -8.35 -2.69
C GLU A 157 -12.16 -7.97 -2.47
N TYR A 158 -11.34 -8.27 -3.47
CA TYR A 158 -9.97 -7.80 -3.51
C TYR A 158 -9.90 -6.40 -4.10
N GLY A 159 -8.81 -5.69 -3.86
CA GLY A 159 -8.65 -4.33 -4.35
C GLY A 159 -7.23 -3.82 -4.28
N PHE A 160 -7.11 -2.51 -4.36
CA PHE A 160 -5.84 -1.82 -4.25
C PHE A 160 -6.02 -0.40 -3.70
N MET A 161 -5.01 0.08 -3.01
CA MET A 161 -4.88 1.49 -2.62
C MET A 161 -4.35 2.32 -3.79
N TYR A 162 -4.96 3.48 -3.97
CA TYR A 162 -4.63 4.51 -4.94
C TYR A 162 -4.30 5.80 -4.20
N VAL A 163 -3.24 6.49 -4.63
CA VAL A 163 -2.74 7.70 -3.97
C VAL A 163 -2.54 8.79 -4.99
N GLU A 164 -3.19 9.94 -4.78
CA GLU A 164 -2.95 11.17 -5.53
C GLU A 164 -2.21 12.16 -4.64
N ALA A 165 -1.21 12.84 -5.20
CA ALA A 165 -0.45 13.84 -4.47
C ALA A 165 -0.70 15.24 -5.04
N SER A 166 -0.71 16.22 -4.15
CA SER A 166 -0.68 17.65 -4.45
C SER A 166 0.36 18.34 -3.55
N GLU A 167 0.55 19.64 -3.72
CA GLU A 167 1.42 20.43 -2.84
C GLU A 167 0.89 20.53 -1.40
N GLU A 168 -0.40 20.26 -1.18
CA GLU A 168 -1.07 20.46 0.12
C GLU A 168 -1.55 19.17 0.78
N TRP A 169 -1.74 18.10 0.00
CA TRP A 169 -2.33 16.86 0.49
C TRP A 169 -1.93 15.64 -0.34
N LEU A 170 -2.00 14.47 0.30
CA LEU A 170 -2.19 13.17 -0.35
C LEU A 170 -3.66 12.78 -0.24
N LYS A 171 -4.25 12.26 -1.32
CA LYS A 171 -5.60 11.68 -1.32
C LYS A 171 -5.46 10.19 -1.52
N LEU A 172 -5.82 9.46 -0.49
CA LEU A 172 -5.84 8.01 -0.43
C LEU A 172 -7.21 7.51 -0.83
N GLN A 173 -7.25 6.45 -1.64
CA GLN A 173 -8.48 5.80 -2.02
C GLN A 173 -8.29 4.28 -2.04
N TYR A 174 -9.19 3.54 -1.42
CA TYR A 174 -9.27 2.09 -1.63
C TYR A 174 -10.31 1.79 -2.71
N HIS A 175 -9.86 1.10 -3.77
CA HIS A 175 -10.70 0.69 -4.89
C HIS A 175 -10.85 -0.82 -4.94
N THR A 176 -12.07 -1.26 -5.24
CA THR A 176 -12.44 -2.66 -5.40
C THR A 176 -13.50 -2.83 -6.48
N ALA A 177 -13.90 -4.07 -6.76
CA ALA A 177 -14.99 -4.39 -7.66
C ALA A 177 -16.31 -3.79 -7.14
N ASP A 178 -17.11 -3.20 -8.03
CA ASP A 178 -18.48 -2.81 -7.70
C ASP A 178 -19.47 -3.98 -7.82
N ASP A 179 -20.73 -3.72 -7.46
CA ASP A 179 -21.79 -4.72 -7.42
C ASP A 179 -22.24 -5.21 -8.81
N SER A 180 -21.68 -4.66 -9.90
CA SER A 180 -21.96 -5.12 -11.26
C SER A 180 -21.05 -6.27 -11.71
N TRP A 181 -20.08 -6.65 -10.88
CA TRP A 181 -19.26 -7.85 -11.11
C TRP A 181 -20.04 -9.13 -10.81
N SER A 182 -19.82 -10.15 -11.64
CA SER A 182 -20.22 -11.52 -11.35
C SER A 182 -19.03 -12.45 -11.56
N PHE A 183 -18.40 -12.88 -10.47
CA PHE A 183 -17.24 -13.78 -10.51
C PHE A 183 -17.66 -15.23 -10.76
N ALA A 184 -17.01 -15.88 -11.72
CA ALA A 184 -17.18 -17.30 -12.01
C ALA A 184 -15.86 -18.06 -11.85
N GLU A 185 -15.89 -19.40 -11.89
CA GLU A 185 -14.70 -20.25 -11.74
C GLU A 185 -13.62 -19.99 -12.81
N SER A 186 -14.02 -19.44 -13.97
CA SER A 186 -13.10 -19.06 -15.03
C SER A 186 -13.27 -17.59 -15.38
N PHE A 187 -12.16 -16.92 -15.68
CA PHE A 187 -12.19 -15.52 -16.11
C PHE A 187 -13.07 -15.28 -17.34
N LYS A 188 -13.14 -16.26 -18.26
CA LYS A 188 -14.00 -16.19 -19.45
C LYS A 188 -15.49 -16.19 -19.12
N SER A 189 -15.86 -16.71 -17.95
CA SER A 189 -17.24 -16.79 -17.47
C SER A 189 -17.56 -15.68 -16.47
N THR A 190 -16.57 -14.87 -16.06
CA THR A 190 -16.76 -13.72 -15.19
C THR A 190 -17.34 -12.56 -15.98
N THR A 191 -18.41 -11.95 -15.46
CA THR A 191 -18.91 -10.66 -15.97
C THR A 191 -18.10 -9.55 -15.34
N LYS A 192 -17.40 -8.79 -16.18
CA LYS A 192 -16.67 -7.59 -15.76
C LYS A 192 -17.66 -6.49 -15.38
N GLY A 193 -17.48 -5.93 -14.20
CA GLY A 193 -18.18 -4.75 -13.73
C GLY A 193 -17.30 -3.51 -13.71
N GLY A 194 -17.72 -2.49 -12.99
CA GLY A 194 -16.97 -1.26 -12.75
C GLY A 194 -16.11 -1.31 -11.49
N MET A 195 -15.85 -0.14 -10.92
CA MET A 195 -14.99 0.05 -9.75
C MET A 195 -15.75 0.82 -8.68
N ALA A 196 -15.69 0.33 -7.45
CA ALA A 196 -16.20 1.01 -6.27
C ALA A 196 -15.05 1.56 -5.44
N THR A 197 -15.17 2.80 -4.98
CA THR A 197 -14.32 3.37 -3.93
C THR A 197 -14.97 3.10 -2.59
N LYS A 198 -14.29 2.39 -1.68
CA LYS A 198 -14.85 2.04 -0.35
C LYS A 198 -14.17 2.78 0.81
N HIS A 199 -13.08 3.48 0.53
CA HIS A 199 -12.39 4.38 1.46
C HIS A 199 -11.82 5.56 0.69
N CYS A 200 -11.93 6.76 1.24
CA CYS A 200 -11.26 7.94 0.72
C CYS A 200 -10.80 8.84 1.86
N TRP A 201 -9.55 9.30 1.82
CA TRP A 201 -8.98 10.13 2.88
C TRP A 201 -7.99 11.15 2.34
N TYR A 202 -8.12 12.40 2.76
CA TYR A 202 -7.14 13.45 2.54
C TYR A 202 -6.16 13.51 3.72
N ILE A 203 -4.87 13.21 3.47
CA ILE A 203 -3.76 13.46 4.39
C ILE A 203 -3.17 14.83 4.07
N PRO A 204 -3.13 15.79 5.01
CA PRO A 204 -2.46 17.07 4.81
C PRO A 204 -0.93 16.90 4.72
N VAL A 205 -0.25 17.83 4.05
CA VAL A 205 1.21 17.84 3.88
C VAL A 205 2.00 17.91 5.20
N ASP A 206 1.36 18.20 6.33
CA ASP A 206 1.99 18.17 7.64
C ASP A 206 1.84 16.81 8.36
N GLY A 207 1.19 15.83 7.73
CA GLY A 207 0.92 14.50 8.30
C GLY A 207 -0.11 14.49 9.42
N GLY A 208 -0.87 15.59 9.60
CA GLY A 208 -2.00 15.63 10.52
C GLY A 208 -3.09 14.60 10.20
N THR A 209 -4.05 14.43 11.10
CA THR A 209 -5.10 13.38 11.03
C THR A 209 -5.82 13.31 9.69
N GLY A 210 -5.95 14.44 8.99
CA GLY A 210 -6.68 14.48 7.73
C GLY A 210 -8.19 14.34 7.91
N LYS A 211 -8.87 14.01 6.82
CA LYS A 211 -10.34 13.89 6.78
C LYS A 211 -10.81 13.02 5.62
N GLU A 212 -12.03 12.52 5.73
CA GLU A 212 -12.70 11.83 4.63
C GLU A 212 -12.88 12.75 3.40
N CYS A 213 -12.89 12.15 2.21
CA CYS A 213 -13.42 12.79 1.00
C CYS A 213 -14.94 12.56 0.95
#